data_AF-A0A7Y7TFV6-F1
#
_entry.id   AF-A0A7Y7TFV6-F1
#
_cell.length_a   1.000
_cell.length_b   1.000
_cell.length_c   1.000
_cell.angle_alpha   90.00
_cell.angle_beta   90.00
_cell.angle_gamma   90.00
#
_symmetry.space_group_name_H-M   'P 1'
#
loop_
_entity.id
_entity.type
_entity.pdbx_description
1 polymer ?
#
loop_
_entity_poly.entity_id
_entity_poly.type
_entity_poly.pdbx_seq_one_letter_code
_entity_poly.pdbx_strand_id
1 'polypeptide(L)'
;MGALVLTSNTKMTLPAGSYRFTKMNLSGNSKLTLNGNVTLYIDGDLTISGSAGIIISSGNVVIYVNGKKVDISGCAFVNTSQDPRNLILFGTAGLQSINLSGGTSLYGLVYAPTAAITVSGGQNTYGSLIGNTVDLSGGVSVHYDETLVNGLLLN
;
A
#
# COMPACT_ATOMS: atom_id res chain seq x y z
N MET A 1 17.55 11.81 8.72
CA MET A 1 16.55 10.92 8.09
C MET A 1 16.55 11.19 6.59
N GLY A 2 16.45 10.16 5.75
CA GLY A 2 16.59 10.28 4.30
C GLY A 2 15.37 9.79 3.54
N ALA A 3 15.37 10.03 2.23
CA ALA A 3 14.43 9.43 1.31
C ALA A 3 14.82 7.97 1.05
N LEU A 4 13.84 7.07 0.93
CA LEU A 4 14.07 5.75 0.33
C LEU A 4 13.82 5.87 -1.18
N VAL A 5 14.87 5.67 -1.98
CA VAL A 5 14.77 5.69 -3.44
C VAL A 5 15.39 4.41 -3.98
N LEU A 6 14.56 3.53 -4.56
CA LEU A 6 15.02 2.34 -5.28
C LEU A 6 14.67 2.49 -6.77
N THR A 7 15.64 2.22 -7.63
CA THR A 7 15.50 2.35 -9.09
C THR A 7 16.02 1.10 -9.79
N SER A 8 15.73 0.98 -11.09
CA SER A 8 16.25 -0.11 -11.93
C SER A 8 15.93 -1.49 -11.33
N ASN A 9 16.89 -2.40 -11.19
CA ASN A 9 16.66 -3.75 -10.66
C ASN A 9 17.05 -3.89 -9.17
N THR A 10 17.18 -2.78 -8.44
CA THR A 10 17.63 -2.79 -7.04
C THR A 10 16.66 -3.53 -6.13
N LYS A 11 17.20 -4.37 -5.24
CA LYS A 11 16.44 -5.10 -4.23
C LYS A 11 16.90 -4.67 -2.84
N MET A 12 15.97 -4.46 -1.93
CA MET A 12 16.24 -4.17 -0.52
C MET A 12 15.28 -5.00 0.34
N THR A 13 15.77 -5.52 1.46
CA THR A 13 14.94 -6.19 2.46
C THR A 13 14.98 -5.42 3.76
N LEU A 14 13.81 -5.14 4.33
CA LEU A 14 13.65 -4.63 5.68
C LEU A 14 13.13 -5.79 6.56
N PRO A 15 13.89 -6.24 7.57
CA PRO A 15 13.39 -7.18 8.57
C PRO A 15 12.32 -6.51 9.46
N ALA A 16 11.75 -7.28 10.38
CA ALA A 16 10.81 -6.77 11.37
C ALA A 16 11.38 -5.53 12.10
N GLY A 17 10.57 -4.48 12.21
CA GLY A 17 11.02 -3.22 12.80
C GLY A 17 10.18 -2.01 12.37
N SER A 18 10.54 -0.84 12.90
CA SER A 18 9.96 0.44 12.52
C SER A 18 10.97 1.27 11.73
N TYR A 19 10.56 1.76 10.56
CA TYR A 19 11.41 2.56 9.67
C TYR A 19 10.72 3.87 9.33
N ARG A 20 11.51 4.94 9.19
CA ARG A 20 10.99 6.26 8.84
C ARG A 20 11.80 6.90 7.72
N PHE A 21 11.10 7.38 6.70
CA PHE A 21 11.67 8.01 5.52
C PHE A 21 10.99 9.34 5.25
N THR A 22 11.74 10.30 4.69
CA THR A 22 11.19 11.61 4.34
C THR A 22 10.29 11.56 3.10
N LYS A 23 10.47 10.54 2.26
CA LYS A 23 9.63 10.16 1.13
C LYS A 23 10.03 8.76 0.68
N MET A 24 9.20 8.12 -0.15
CA MET A 24 9.51 6.82 -0.73
C MET A 24 9.23 6.83 -2.25
N ASN A 25 10.25 6.48 -3.05
CA ASN A 25 10.12 6.35 -4.49
C ASN A 25 10.71 5.01 -4.95
N LEU A 26 9.87 4.15 -5.52
CA LEU A 26 10.25 2.88 -6.12
C LEU A 26 9.95 2.94 -7.62
N SER A 27 10.95 2.71 -8.46
CA SER A 27 10.80 2.76 -9.92
C SER A 27 11.60 1.66 -10.63
N GLY A 28 11.41 1.54 -11.95
CA GLY A 28 12.02 0.48 -12.76
C GLY A 28 11.41 -0.87 -12.43
N ASN A 29 12.24 -1.85 -12.08
CA ASN A 29 11.85 -3.18 -11.62
C ASN A 29 12.25 -3.43 -10.15
N SER A 30 12.46 -2.35 -9.38
CA SER A 30 13.01 -2.44 -8.04
C SER A 30 12.05 -3.12 -7.05
N LYS A 31 12.59 -3.83 -6.05
CA LYS A 31 11.79 -4.55 -5.06
C LYS A 31 12.20 -4.20 -3.64
N LEU A 32 11.23 -3.77 -2.83
CA LEU A 32 11.36 -3.64 -1.38
C LEU A 32 10.65 -4.81 -0.72
N THR A 33 11.39 -5.72 -0.10
CA THR A 33 10.83 -6.84 0.64
C THR A 33 10.71 -6.47 2.12
N LEU A 34 9.52 -6.63 2.69
CA LEU A 34 9.23 -6.48 4.11
C LEU A 34 9.08 -7.87 4.70
N ASN A 35 9.94 -8.23 5.65
CA ASN A 35 10.01 -9.58 6.21
C ASN A 35 9.79 -9.56 7.72
N GLY A 36 8.56 -9.87 8.13
CA GLY A 36 8.10 -9.84 9.51
C GLY A 36 7.23 -8.61 9.78
N ASN A 37 6.99 -8.32 11.06
CA ASN A 37 6.14 -7.20 11.44
C ASN A 37 6.87 -5.87 11.17
N VAL A 38 6.39 -5.09 10.20
CA VAL A 38 7.03 -3.84 9.77
C VAL A 38 6.07 -2.67 9.90
N THR A 39 6.53 -1.59 10.52
CA THR A 39 5.85 -0.28 10.46
C THR A 39 6.70 0.69 9.65
N LEU A 40 6.12 1.23 8.57
CA LEU A 40 6.75 2.25 7.74
C LEU A 40 6.09 3.60 8.01
N TYR A 41 6.91 4.62 8.30
CA TYR A 41 6.49 6.01 8.37
C TYR A 41 7.10 6.76 7.19
N ILE A 42 6.27 7.37 6.35
CA ILE A 42 6.68 8.13 5.18
C ILE A 42 6.21 9.57 5.40
N ASP A 43 7.13 10.48 5.76
CA ASP A 43 6.83 11.89 6.07
C ASP A 43 6.58 12.76 4.82
N GLY A 44 6.32 12.13 3.69
CA GLY A 44 6.16 12.77 2.40
C GLY A 44 5.46 11.82 1.42
N ASP A 45 5.60 12.11 0.13
CA ASP A 45 4.90 11.34 -0.89
C ASP A 45 5.44 9.91 -1.02
N LEU A 46 4.53 8.99 -1.34
CA LEU A 46 4.83 7.62 -1.74
C LEU A 46 4.56 7.48 -3.23
N THR A 47 5.58 7.06 -3.98
CA THR A 47 5.44 6.78 -5.42
C THR A 47 6.01 5.40 -5.74
N ILE A 48 5.24 4.59 -6.46
CA ILE A 48 5.68 3.30 -7.02
C ILE A 48 5.32 3.31 -8.51
N SER A 49 6.31 3.05 -9.37
CA SER A 49 6.11 3.08 -10.82
C SER A 49 6.93 2.05 -11.59
N GLY A 50 6.58 1.86 -12.87
CA GLY A 50 7.13 0.79 -13.70
C GLY A 50 6.65 -0.58 -13.22
N SER A 51 7.56 -1.54 -13.10
CA SER A 51 7.32 -2.85 -12.49
C SER A 51 7.85 -2.93 -11.06
N ALA A 52 8.13 -1.79 -10.42
CA ALA A 52 8.60 -1.77 -9.05
C ALA A 52 7.50 -2.24 -8.08
N GLY A 53 7.89 -2.68 -6.89
CA GLY A 53 6.90 -3.07 -5.90
C GLY A 53 7.44 -3.37 -4.51
N ILE A 54 6.51 -3.40 -3.56
CA ILE A 54 6.69 -3.80 -2.19
C ILE A 54 6.17 -5.25 -2.05
N ILE A 55 7.04 -6.13 -1.55
CA ILE A 55 6.72 -7.54 -1.30
C ILE A 55 6.61 -7.72 0.21
N ILE A 56 5.44 -8.10 0.69
CA ILE A 56 5.24 -8.48 2.09
C ILE A 56 5.43 -9.99 2.13
N SER A 57 6.62 -10.44 2.55
CA SER A 57 6.97 -11.86 2.53
C SER A 57 6.42 -12.62 3.73
N SER A 58 6.28 -11.94 4.87
CA SER A 58 5.73 -12.48 6.12
C SER A 58 5.35 -11.33 7.06
N GLY A 59 4.50 -11.61 8.05
CA GLY A 59 4.14 -10.67 9.12
C GLY A 59 3.13 -9.58 8.71
N ASN A 60 2.78 -8.73 9.68
CA ASN A 60 1.85 -7.62 9.49
C ASN A 60 2.60 -6.35 9.09
N VAL A 61 2.14 -5.67 8.05
CA VAL A 61 2.71 -4.40 7.59
C VAL A 61 1.72 -3.26 7.76
N VAL A 62 2.17 -2.19 8.39
CA VAL A 62 1.45 -0.92 8.49
C VAL A 62 2.29 0.20 7.86
N ILE A 63 1.70 0.95 6.94
CA ILE A 63 2.36 2.06 6.23
C ILE A 63 1.59 3.34 6.54
N TYR A 64 2.23 4.26 7.26
CA TYR A 64 1.73 5.61 7.49
C TYR A 64 2.31 6.56 6.43
N VAL A 65 1.45 7.23 5.69
CA VAL A 65 1.83 8.23 4.69
C VAL A 65 1.36 9.60 5.14
N ASN A 66 2.32 10.46 5.46
CA ASN A 66 2.13 11.86 5.84
C ASN A 66 2.55 12.82 4.71
N GLY A 67 2.33 12.39 3.46
CA GLY A 67 2.54 13.18 2.25
C GLY A 67 1.27 13.85 1.75
N LYS A 68 1.35 14.43 0.55
CA LYS A 68 0.17 14.94 -0.17
C LYS A 68 -0.45 13.91 -1.07
N LYS A 69 0.36 12.97 -1.57
CA LYS A 69 -0.09 11.94 -2.52
C LYS A 69 0.54 10.57 -2.31
N VAL A 70 -0.24 9.56 -2.68
CA VAL A 70 0.21 8.19 -2.94
C VAL A 70 -0.08 7.89 -4.40
N ASP A 71 0.97 7.71 -5.20
CA ASP A 71 0.84 7.36 -6.63
C ASP A 71 1.43 5.98 -6.86
N ILE A 72 0.58 5.02 -7.18
CA ILE A 72 0.96 3.64 -7.37
C ILE A 72 0.53 3.19 -8.76
N SER A 73 1.54 2.85 -9.57
CA SER A 73 1.36 2.29 -10.89
C SER A 73 2.09 0.96 -11.03
N GLY A 74 1.51 0.04 -11.81
CA GLY A 74 2.06 -1.31 -12.00
C GLY A 74 1.78 -2.29 -10.84
N CYS A 75 2.46 -3.45 -10.85
CA CYS A 75 2.28 -4.54 -9.87
C CYS A 75 2.91 -4.21 -8.49
N ALA A 76 2.35 -3.23 -7.80
CA ALA A 76 3.08 -2.52 -6.75
C ALA A 76 3.05 -3.14 -5.35
N PHE A 77 2.02 -3.89 -4.98
CA PHE A 77 1.97 -4.61 -3.70
C PHE A 77 1.78 -6.09 -3.94
N VAL A 78 2.69 -6.89 -3.39
CA VAL A 78 2.59 -8.35 -3.37
C VAL A 78 2.50 -8.78 -1.91
N ASN A 79 1.28 -8.99 -1.44
CA ASN A 79 1.02 -9.61 -0.14
C ASN A 79 0.95 -11.13 -0.34
N THR A 80 2.03 -11.84 -0.04
CA THR A 80 2.17 -13.27 -0.38
C THR A 80 1.18 -14.15 0.36
N SER A 81 0.72 -13.71 1.55
CA SER A 81 -0.29 -14.42 2.33
C SER A 81 -1.69 -14.34 1.74
N GLN A 82 -1.95 -13.35 0.86
CA GLN A 82 -3.28 -12.99 0.38
C GLN A 82 -4.30 -12.64 1.48
N ASP A 83 -3.85 -12.51 2.73
CA ASP A 83 -4.68 -12.05 3.84
C ASP A 83 -4.67 -10.51 3.87
N PRO A 84 -5.81 -9.82 3.61
CA PRO A 84 -5.87 -8.36 3.62
C PRO A 84 -5.44 -7.73 4.95
N ARG A 85 -5.47 -8.47 6.06
CA ARG A 85 -5.03 -7.97 7.38
C ARG A 85 -3.53 -7.78 7.49
N ASN A 86 -2.74 -8.33 6.56
CA ASN A 86 -1.28 -8.23 6.57
C ASN A 86 -0.75 -6.95 5.87
N LEU A 87 -1.63 -6.12 5.32
CA LEU A 87 -1.27 -4.82 4.75
C LEU A 87 -2.30 -3.77 5.13
N ILE A 88 -1.86 -2.73 5.85
CA ILE A 88 -2.66 -1.54 6.11
C ILE A 88 -1.89 -0.30 5.65
N LEU A 89 -2.52 0.54 4.83
CA LEU A 89 -2.03 1.87 4.45
C LEU A 89 -2.90 2.93 5.10
N PHE A 90 -2.29 3.74 5.96
CA PHE A 90 -2.91 4.89 6.62
C PHE A 90 -2.44 6.19 6.00
N GLY A 91 -3.38 6.97 5.48
CA GLY A 91 -3.17 8.38 5.12
C GLY A 91 -3.42 9.29 6.32
N THR A 92 -2.52 10.24 6.58
CA THR A 92 -2.79 11.30 7.56
C THR A 92 -3.79 12.32 7.00
N ALA A 93 -4.28 13.24 7.86
CA ALA A 93 -5.19 14.31 7.45
C ALA A 93 -4.62 15.25 6.36
N GLY A 94 -3.31 15.22 6.14
CA GLY A 94 -2.66 16.00 5.08
C GLY A 94 -2.70 15.34 3.70
N LEU A 95 -3.04 14.05 3.62
CA LEU A 95 -3.08 13.28 2.38
C LEU A 95 -4.34 13.64 1.57
N GLN A 96 -4.13 13.98 0.30
CA GLN A 96 -5.16 14.52 -0.58
C GLN A 96 -5.58 13.53 -1.67
N SER A 97 -4.65 12.70 -2.16
CA SER A 97 -4.95 11.75 -3.23
C SER A 97 -4.24 10.41 -3.07
N ILE A 98 -4.94 9.34 -3.44
CA ILE A 98 -4.37 8.00 -3.62
C ILE A 98 -4.79 7.51 -5.01
N ASN A 99 -3.81 7.30 -5.88
CA ASN A 99 -4.03 6.73 -7.21
C ASN A 99 -3.45 5.32 -7.24
N LEU A 100 -4.31 4.33 -7.48
CA LEU A 100 -3.96 2.93 -7.66
C LEU A 100 -4.28 2.54 -9.12
N SER A 101 -3.23 2.35 -9.91
CA SER A 101 -3.34 2.11 -11.36
C SER A 101 -2.47 0.92 -11.78
N GLY A 102 -3.03 -0.29 -11.73
CA GLY A 102 -2.31 -1.53 -12.05
C GLY A 102 -3.25 -2.63 -12.51
N GLY A 103 -2.71 -3.73 -13.02
CA GLY A 103 -3.54 -4.88 -13.45
C GLY A 103 -3.60 -6.03 -12.43
N THR A 104 -3.01 -5.88 -11.25
CA THR A 104 -2.90 -6.96 -10.26
C THR A 104 -3.78 -6.75 -9.06
N SER A 105 -4.12 -7.86 -8.39
CA SER A 105 -4.91 -7.82 -7.17
C SER A 105 -4.17 -7.14 -6.02
N LEU A 106 -4.88 -6.33 -5.25
CA LEU A 106 -4.43 -5.75 -3.99
C LEU A 106 -5.10 -6.52 -2.84
N TYR A 107 -4.32 -7.07 -1.92
CA TYR A 107 -4.83 -7.64 -0.66
C TYR A 107 -4.38 -6.74 0.49
N GLY A 108 -5.27 -5.88 0.97
CA GLY A 108 -4.94 -4.89 1.98
C GLY A 108 -6.07 -3.92 2.31
N LEU A 109 -5.86 -3.14 3.37
CA LEU A 109 -6.77 -2.08 3.81
C LEU A 109 -6.14 -0.71 3.56
N VAL A 110 -6.90 0.20 2.95
CA VAL A 110 -6.51 1.61 2.76
C VAL A 110 -7.45 2.47 3.58
N TYR A 111 -6.91 3.24 4.52
CA TYR A 111 -7.65 4.20 5.33
C TYR A 111 -7.05 5.59 5.18
N ALA A 112 -7.73 6.45 4.44
CA ALA A 112 -7.32 7.83 4.16
C ALA A 112 -8.56 8.73 4.02
N PRO A 113 -9.29 9.01 5.11
CA PRO A 113 -10.62 9.64 5.07
C PRO A 113 -10.64 11.05 4.47
N THR A 114 -9.49 11.71 4.35
CA THR A 114 -9.36 13.04 3.72
C THR A 114 -8.95 12.98 2.24
N ALA A 115 -8.54 11.81 1.73
CA ALA A 115 -7.99 11.68 0.39
C ALA A 115 -9.04 11.17 -0.61
N ALA A 116 -9.01 11.70 -1.83
CA ALA A 116 -9.70 11.10 -2.96
C ALA A 116 -8.93 9.85 -3.42
N ILE A 117 -9.60 8.70 -3.46
CA ILE A 117 -9.02 7.42 -3.88
C ILE A 117 -9.52 7.09 -5.28
N THR A 118 -8.61 6.92 -6.23
CA THR A 118 -8.93 6.43 -7.58
C THR A 118 -8.30 5.07 -7.79
N VAL A 119 -9.11 4.08 -8.19
CA VAL A 119 -8.65 2.74 -8.59
C VAL A 119 -9.01 2.51 -10.06
N SER A 120 -8.02 2.10 -10.84
CA SER A 120 -8.14 1.92 -12.28
C SER A 120 -7.29 0.75 -12.80
N GLY A 121 -7.54 0.31 -14.05
CA GLY A 121 -6.68 -0.64 -14.74
C GLY A 121 -7.00 -2.13 -14.52
N GLY A 122 -8.19 -2.45 -14.00
CA GLY A 122 -8.63 -3.84 -13.79
C GLY A 122 -8.08 -4.49 -12.52
N GLN A 123 -7.70 -3.70 -11.51
CA GLN A 123 -7.32 -4.23 -10.20
C GLN A 123 -8.50 -4.91 -9.51
N ASN A 124 -8.26 -6.07 -8.90
CA ASN A 124 -9.18 -6.64 -7.91
C ASN A 124 -8.68 -6.28 -6.51
N THR A 125 -9.48 -5.60 -5.72
CA THR A 125 -9.13 -5.26 -4.34
C THR A 125 -9.84 -6.21 -3.38
N TYR A 126 -9.07 -6.88 -2.52
CA TYR A 126 -9.56 -7.70 -1.42
C TYR A 126 -9.20 -6.99 -0.11
N GLY A 127 -10.22 -6.56 0.63
CA GLY A 127 -10.08 -5.73 1.82
C GLY A 127 -11.03 -4.54 1.82
N SER A 128 -10.54 -3.35 2.20
CA SER A 128 -11.36 -2.15 2.37
C SER A 128 -10.64 -0.90 1.89
N LEU A 129 -11.38 0.00 1.26
CA LEU A 129 -10.93 1.33 0.83
C LEU A 129 -11.82 2.37 1.52
N ILE A 130 -11.22 3.19 2.38
CA ILE A 130 -11.90 4.28 3.08
C ILE A 130 -11.22 5.59 2.67
N GLY A 131 -11.92 6.40 1.89
CA GLY A 131 -11.47 7.69 1.36
C GLY A 131 -12.55 8.75 1.46
N ASN A 132 -12.20 10.01 1.18
CA ASN A 132 -13.19 11.09 1.00
C ASN A 132 -14.10 10.81 -0.19
N THR A 133 -13.50 10.32 -1.29
CA THR A 133 -14.20 9.70 -2.42
C THR A 133 -13.45 8.42 -2.79
N VAL A 134 -14.17 7.45 -3.36
CA VAL A 134 -13.61 6.22 -3.91
C VAL A 134 -14.17 6.01 -5.30
N ASP A 135 -13.35 6.30 -6.32
CA ASP A 135 -13.70 6.19 -7.73
C ASP A 135 -13.08 4.93 -8.33
N LEU A 136 -13.94 4.00 -8.76
CA LEU A 136 -13.53 2.71 -9.34
C LEU A 136 -13.82 2.71 -10.84
N SER A 137 -12.81 2.43 -11.67
CA SER A 137 -12.95 2.42 -13.13
C SER A 137 -12.16 1.27 -13.79
N GLY A 138 -12.56 0.86 -14.99
CA GLY A 138 -11.84 -0.16 -15.76
C GLY A 138 -11.98 -1.60 -15.25
N GLY A 139 -13.17 -1.99 -14.76
CA GLY A 139 -13.47 -3.39 -14.40
C GLY A 139 -12.98 -3.83 -13.01
N VAL A 140 -12.84 -2.90 -12.08
CA VAL A 140 -12.38 -3.15 -10.70
C VAL A 140 -13.48 -3.83 -9.87
N SER A 141 -13.11 -4.82 -9.06
CA SER A 141 -13.96 -5.39 -8.01
C SER A 141 -13.38 -5.13 -6.62
N VAL A 142 -14.24 -4.83 -5.64
CA VAL A 142 -13.88 -4.75 -4.22
C VAL A 142 -14.55 -5.90 -3.49
N HIS A 143 -13.76 -6.77 -2.89
CA HIS A 143 -14.20 -7.91 -2.11
C HIS A 143 -13.95 -7.61 -0.63
N TYR A 144 -15.03 -7.31 0.09
CA TYR A 144 -15.01 -7.20 1.54
C TYR A 144 -15.30 -8.59 2.13
N ASP A 145 -14.33 -9.16 2.85
CA ASP A 145 -14.53 -10.42 3.57
C ASP A 145 -15.14 -10.14 4.95
N GLU A 146 -16.37 -10.57 5.15
CA GLU A 146 -17.14 -10.37 6.39
C GLU A 146 -16.51 -11.05 7.62
N THR A 147 -15.57 -11.98 7.44
CA THR A 147 -14.81 -12.58 8.56
C THR A 147 -13.91 -11.57 9.28
N LEU A 148 -13.68 -10.39 8.69
CA LEU A 148 -12.95 -9.28 9.31
C LEU A 148 -13.68 -8.70 10.54
N VAL A 149 -15.01 -8.78 10.61
CA VAL A 149 -15.81 -8.27 11.75
C VAL A 149 -15.70 -9.20 12.97
N ASN A 150 -15.57 -10.51 12.76
CA ASN A 150 -15.56 -11.48 13.86
C ASN A 150 -14.21 -11.60 14.60
N GLY A 151 -13.12 -11.06 14.04
CA GLY A 151 -11.80 -11.04 14.70
C GLY A 151 -11.59 -9.89 15.68
N LEU A 152 -12.49 -8.90 15.70
CA LEU A 152 -12.37 -7.68 16.51
C LEU A 152 -13.39 -7.58 17.67
N LEU A 153 -14.33 -8.53 17.77
CA LEU A 153 -15.34 -8.58 18.83
C LEU A 153 -15.18 -9.75 19.80
N LEU A 154 -14.11 -10.54 19.67
CA LEU A 154 -13.73 -11.57 20.64
C LEU A 154 -12.22 -11.56 20.81
N ASN A 155 -11.72 -10.67 21.66
CA ASN A 155 -10.53 -10.82 22.51
C ASN A 155 -10.46 -9.65 23.50
#